data_AF-X0XB70-F1
#
_entry.id   AF-X0XB70-F1
#
_cell.length_a   1.000
_cell.length_b   1.000
_cell.length_c   1.000
_cell.angle_alpha   90.00
_cell.angle_beta   90.00
_cell.angle_gamma   90.00
#
_symmetry.space_group_name_H-M   'P 1'
#
loop_
_entity.id
_entity.type
_entity.pdbx_description
1 polymer ?
#
loop_
_entity_poly.entity_id
_entity_poly.type
_entity_poly.pdbx_seq_one_letter_code
_entity_poly.pdbx_strand_id
1 'polypeptide(L)'
;TAGRKSAALVGTMDLLKGVLAVVLAGLIMGKGYLVVGNFGFGMLVAQVLAALAAVVGHNWSVFLGFKGGRGVATFFGGLIALCPIAALVGGEIFIIGAGLTQYVSLASIAGVVGAYAILVPLTIMHGFPLEYLFYTLVGSVIIIVMHRDNISRLVKGKERRLGEKGEKRDSPASSPTEGAG
;
A
#
# COMPACT_ATOMS: atom_id res chain seq x y z
N THR A 1 9.99 16.32 14.32
CA THR A 1 9.12 15.71 13.28
C THR A 1 10.02 15.26 12.15
N ALA A 2 9.96 13.99 11.75
CA ALA A 2 10.67 13.55 10.55
C ALA A 2 10.12 14.36 9.37
N GLY A 3 10.97 15.16 8.72
CA GLY A 3 10.55 16.14 7.72
C GLY A 3 10.03 15.49 6.43
N ARG A 4 9.53 16.32 5.49
CA ARG A 4 9.07 15.88 4.16
C ARG A 4 10.09 14.98 3.43
N LYS A 5 11.39 15.24 3.62
CA LYS A 5 12.50 14.44 3.08
C LYS A 5 12.51 13.01 3.64
N SER A 6 12.33 12.85 4.95
CA SER A 6 12.29 11.52 5.59
C SER A 6 11.07 10.73 5.17
N ALA A 7 9.91 11.38 5.05
CA ALA A 7 8.69 10.73 4.55
C ALA A 7 8.84 10.25 3.10
N ALA A 8 9.47 11.06 2.24
CA ALA A 8 9.77 10.68 0.86
C ALA A 8 10.73 9.49 0.81
N LEU A 9 11.82 9.53 1.58
CA LEU A 9 12.80 8.43 1.64
C LEU A 9 12.16 7.10 2.07
N VAL A 10 11.36 7.12 3.14
CA VAL A 10 10.64 5.92 3.62
C VAL A 10 9.65 5.43 2.57
N GLY A 11 8.91 6.33 1.94
CA GLY A 11 7.99 5.97 0.85
C GLY A 11 8.70 5.31 -0.34
N THR A 12 9.88 5.81 -0.72
CA THR A 12 10.71 5.19 -1.76
C THR A 12 11.21 3.81 -1.34
N MET A 13 11.67 3.63 -0.11
CA MET A 13 12.06 2.31 0.40
C MET A 13 10.88 1.33 0.44
N ASP A 14 9.70 1.81 0.82
CA ASP A 14 8.47 1.03 0.84
C ASP A 14 8.00 0.64 -0.57
N LEU A 15 8.27 1.45 -1.57
CA LEU A 15 8.04 1.12 -2.98
C LEU A 15 9.06 0.10 -3.47
N LEU A 16 10.35 0.33 -3.20
CA LEU A 16 11.44 -0.54 -3.60
C LEU A 16 11.28 -1.96 -3.07
N LYS A 17 10.90 -2.14 -1.80
CA LYS A 17 10.70 -3.50 -1.27
C LYS A 17 9.56 -4.25 -1.98
N GLY A 18 8.52 -3.55 -2.44
CA GLY A 18 7.44 -4.14 -3.24
C GLY A 18 7.94 -4.63 -4.60
N VAL A 19 8.75 -3.80 -5.27
CA VAL A 19 9.44 -4.17 -6.52
C VAL A 19 10.36 -5.37 -6.29
N LEU A 20 11.18 -5.31 -5.24
CA LEU A 20 12.15 -6.35 -4.91
C LEU A 20 11.47 -7.69 -4.59
N ALA A 21 10.32 -7.69 -3.91
CA ALA A 21 9.57 -8.91 -3.64
C ALA A 21 9.18 -9.65 -4.93
N VAL A 22 8.70 -8.91 -5.94
CA VAL A 22 8.33 -9.47 -7.25
C VAL A 22 9.57 -9.95 -8.02
N VAL A 23 10.63 -9.12 -8.06
CA VAL A 23 11.85 -9.46 -8.79
C VAL A 23 12.53 -10.68 -8.18
N LEU A 24 12.68 -10.73 -6.85
CA LEU A 24 13.30 -11.86 -6.16
C LEU A 24 12.47 -13.14 -6.32
N ALA A 25 11.14 -13.07 -6.24
CA ALA A 25 10.29 -14.22 -6.49
C ALA A 25 10.47 -14.77 -7.93
N GLY A 26 10.58 -13.87 -8.92
CA GLY A 26 10.88 -14.26 -10.30
C GLY A 26 12.26 -14.91 -10.46
N LEU A 27 13.28 -14.35 -9.82
CA LEU A 27 14.66 -14.86 -9.85
C LEU A 27 14.80 -16.22 -9.16
N ILE A 28 14.15 -16.41 -8.01
CA ILE A 28 14.20 -17.65 -7.23
C ILE A 28 13.47 -18.78 -7.96
N MET A 29 12.33 -18.49 -8.58
CA MET A 29 11.53 -19.52 -9.25
C MET A 29 12.15 -20.01 -10.56
N GLY A 30 12.86 -19.16 -11.32
CA GLY A 30 13.48 -19.56 -12.59
C GLY A 30 12.50 -20.21 -13.60
N LYS A 31 12.98 -20.74 -14.73
CA LYS A 31 12.13 -21.41 -15.74
C LYS A 31 11.54 -22.77 -15.29
N GLY A 32 11.77 -23.17 -14.03
CA GLY A 32 11.43 -24.49 -13.51
C GLY A 32 10.12 -24.49 -12.74
N TYR A 33 9.05 -24.91 -13.41
CA TYR A 33 7.75 -25.22 -12.83
C TYR A 33 7.89 -26.07 -11.56
N LEU A 34 7.40 -25.57 -10.42
CA LEU A 34 7.19 -26.43 -9.24
C LEU A 34 5.69 -26.68 -9.06
N VAL A 35 5.32 -27.86 -9.55
CA VAL A 35 4.03 -28.53 -9.38
C VAL A 35 3.85 -28.89 -7.90
N VAL A 36 2.76 -28.42 -7.30
CA VAL A 36 2.17 -29.05 -6.10
C VAL A 36 0.69 -29.24 -6.39
N GLY A 37 0.32 -30.46 -6.79
CA GLY A 37 -1.02 -30.78 -7.31
C GLY A 37 -1.25 -30.29 -8.74
N ASN A 38 -2.37 -30.70 -9.36
CA ASN A 38 -2.69 -30.57 -10.79
C ASN A 38 -2.89 -29.12 -11.32
N PHE A 39 -2.26 -28.13 -10.68
CA PHE A 39 -2.34 -26.70 -10.95
C PHE A 39 -0.93 -26.11 -11.12
N GLY A 40 -0.39 -26.20 -12.33
CA GLY A 40 0.91 -25.61 -12.65
C GLY A 40 0.84 -24.09 -12.79
N PHE A 41 1.09 -23.35 -11.70
CA PHE A 41 1.12 -21.89 -11.64
C PHE A 41 2.46 -21.36 -11.08
N GLY A 42 3.58 -21.58 -11.78
CA GLY A 42 4.91 -21.45 -11.15
C GLY A 42 5.34 -20.01 -10.82
N MET A 43 5.51 -19.16 -11.83
CA MET A 43 6.23 -17.88 -11.65
C MET A 43 5.32 -16.71 -11.29
N LEU A 44 4.22 -16.50 -12.04
CA LEU A 44 3.34 -15.35 -11.85
C LEU A 44 2.64 -15.39 -10.49
N VAL A 45 2.17 -16.57 -10.08
CA VAL A 45 1.56 -16.74 -8.75
C VAL A 45 2.59 -16.51 -7.65
N ALA A 46 3.82 -17.00 -7.79
CA ALA A 46 4.89 -16.71 -6.82
C ALA A 46 5.18 -15.21 -6.71
N GLN A 47 5.24 -14.50 -7.84
CA GLN A 47 5.44 -13.05 -7.88
C GLN A 47 4.29 -12.28 -7.21
N VAL A 48 3.05 -12.65 -7.51
CA VAL A 48 1.85 -12.04 -6.93
C VAL A 48 1.75 -12.32 -5.44
N LEU A 49 1.99 -13.56 -5.01
CA LEU A 49 2.01 -13.93 -3.60
C LEU A 49 3.14 -13.23 -2.84
N ALA A 50 4.32 -13.08 -3.44
CA ALA A 50 5.42 -12.34 -2.85
C ALA A 50 5.10 -10.85 -2.71
N ALA A 51 4.47 -10.25 -3.72
CA ALA A 51 4.00 -8.86 -3.64
C ALA A 51 2.95 -8.66 -2.55
N LEU A 52 1.96 -9.57 -2.46
CA LEU A 52 0.96 -9.54 -1.38
C LEU A 52 1.61 -9.74 -0.01
N ALA A 53 2.54 -10.68 0.11
CA ALA A 53 3.29 -10.91 1.34
C ALA A 53 4.09 -9.68 1.77
N ALA A 54 4.67 -8.93 0.83
CA ALA A 54 5.34 -7.67 1.11
C ALA A 54 4.37 -6.59 1.62
N VAL A 55 3.17 -6.48 1.04
CA VAL A 55 2.12 -5.57 1.50
C VAL A 55 1.64 -5.96 2.91
N VAL A 56 1.35 -7.24 3.14
CA VAL A 56 0.93 -7.77 4.44
C VAL A 56 2.02 -7.56 5.49
N GLY A 57 3.27 -7.90 5.20
CA GLY A 57 4.40 -7.72 6.10
C GLY A 57 4.69 -6.26 6.45
N HIS A 58 4.39 -5.31 5.54
CA HIS A 58 4.46 -3.89 5.85
C HIS A 58 3.29 -3.41 6.73
N ASN A 59 2.09 -3.94 6.50
CA ASN A 59 0.89 -3.57 7.25
C ASN A 59 0.88 -4.13 8.67
N TRP A 60 1.37 -5.37 8.83
CA TRP A 60 1.44 -6.11 10.07
C TRP A 60 2.85 -6.64 10.30
N SER A 61 3.79 -5.72 10.50
CA SER A 61 5.20 -6.08 10.72
C SER A 61 5.38 -6.81 12.04
N VAL A 62 5.97 -8.01 11.96
CA VAL A 62 6.32 -8.83 13.14
C VAL A 62 7.28 -8.07 14.06
N PHE A 63 8.22 -7.31 13.48
CA PHE A 63 9.20 -6.51 14.23
C PHE A 63 8.59 -5.34 15.00
N LEU A 64 7.37 -4.93 14.65
CA LEU A 64 6.65 -3.82 15.28
C LEU A 64 5.42 -4.30 16.08
N GLY A 65 5.36 -5.59 16.42
CA GLY A 65 4.25 -6.19 17.16
C GLY A 65 2.94 -6.18 16.38
N PHE A 66 3.00 -6.52 15.08
CA PHE A 66 1.87 -6.53 14.14
C PHE A 66 1.21 -5.16 13.94
N LYS A 67 1.97 -4.08 14.15
CA LYS A 67 1.57 -2.71 13.84
C LYS A 67 2.42 -2.20 12.69
N GLY A 68 1.81 -1.58 11.69
CA GLY A 68 2.54 -1.16 10.50
C GLY A 68 1.86 -0.03 9.74
N GLY A 69 2.32 0.17 8.52
CA GLY A 69 1.79 1.18 7.60
C GLY A 69 0.51 0.71 6.92
N ARG A 70 0.13 1.39 5.83
CA ARG A 70 -1.09 1.07 5.06
C ARG A 70 -0.84 0.33 3.76
N GLY A 71 0.42 0.18 3.36
CA GLY A 71 0.78 -0.69 2.24
C GLY A 71 0.61 -0.07 0.87
N VAL A 72 0.19 1.19 0.75
CA VAL A 72 -0.03 1.86 -0.54
C VAL A 72 1.25 1.90 -1.37
N ALA A 73 2.35 2.42 -0.82
CA ALA A 73 3.63 2.50 -1.54
C ALA A 73 4.17 1.11 -1.91
N THR A 74 4.01 0.13 -1.02
CA THR A 74 4.43 -1.26 -1.25
C THR A 74 3.61 -1.94 -2.33
N PHE A 75 2.31 -1.69 -2.35
CA PHE A 75 1.40 -2.18 -3.35
C PHE A 75 1.72 -1.62 -4.73
N PHE A 76 1.92 -0.31 -4.84
CA PHE A 76 2.35 0.30 -6.10
C PHE A 76 3.74 -0.16 -6.51
N GLY A 77 4.65 -0.41 -5.57
CA GLY A 77 5.94 -1.05 -5.86
C GLY A 77 5.80 -2.42 -6.51
N GLY A 78 4.99 -3.30 -5.92
CA GLY A 78 4.68 -4.60 -6.53
C GLY A 78 3.99 -4.46 -7.89
N LEU A 79 3.06 -3.51 -8.01
CA LEU A 79 2.34 -3.28 -9.26
C LEU A 79 3.25 -2.73 -10.37
N ILE A 80 4.25 -1.90 -10.05
CA ILE A 80 5.26 -1.43 -11.02
C ILE A 80 6.02 -2.62 -11.62
N ALA A 81 6.35 -3.63 -10.79
CA ALA A 81 7.07 -4.80 -11.26
C ALA A 81 6.18 -5.78 -12.05
N LEU A 82 4.89 -5.88 -11.71
CA LEU A 82 3.94 -6.79 -12.36
C LEU A 82 3.30 -6.20 -13.62
N CYS A 83 2.76 -4.99 -13.52
CA CYS A 83 2.05 -4.27 -14.58
C CYS A 83 2.29 -2.75 -14.45
N PRO A 84 3.35 -2.21 -15.07
CA PRO A 84 3.67 -0.79 -15.03
C PRO A 84 2.51 0.11 -15.47
N ILE A 85 1.72 -0.31 -16.45
CA ILE A 85 0.58 0.47 -16.98
C ILE A 85 -0.46 0.70 -15.89
N ALA A 86 -0.87 -0.34 -15.16
CA ALA A 86 -1.83 -0.20 -14.07
C ALA A 86 -1.26 0.61 -12.90
N ALA A 87 0.04 0.49 -12.63
CA ALA A 87 0.71 1.30 -11.63
C ALA A 87 0.74 2.79 -12.00
N LEU A 88 0.99 3.11 -13.27
CA LEU A 88 0.98 4.48 -13.77
C LEU A 88 -0.40 5.10 -13.65
N VAL A 89 -1.45 4.41 -14.12
CA VAL A 89 -2.83 4.93 -14.05
C VAL A 89 -3.28 5.10 -12.59
N GLY A 90 -3.07 4.10 -11.73
CA GLY A 90 -3.43 4.22 -10.32
C GLY A 90 -2.59 5.29 -9.59
N GLY A 91 -1.31 5.43 -9.95
CA GLY A 91 -0.43 6.46 -9.42
C GLY A 91 -0.83 7.86 -9.86
N GLU A 92 -1.26 8.03 -11.10
CA GLU A 92 -1.79 9.29 -11.62
C GLU A 92 -3.08 9.69 -10.90
N ILE A 93 -4.02 8.76 -10.72
CA ILE A 93 -5.24 8.97 -9.94
C ILE A 93 -4.89 9.38 -8.50
N PHE A 94 -3.87 8.75 -7.90
CA PHE A 94 -3.38 9.14 -6.59
C PHE A 94 -2.83 10.57 -6.58
N ILE A 95 -1.96 10.93 -7.52
CA ILE A 95 -1.33 12.26 -7.58
C ILE A 95 -2.39 13.35 -7.78
N ILE A 96 -3.29 13.16 -8.75
CA ILE A 96 -4.38 14.10 -9.05
C ILE A 96 -5.32 14.18 -7.85
N GLY A 97 -5.75 13.04 -7.31
CA GLY A 97 -6.64 12.98 -6.16
C GLY A 97 -6.05 13.66 -4.91
N ALA A 98 -4.76 13.46 -4.64
CA ALA A 98 -4.07 14.08 -3.52
C ALA A 98 -3.95 15.60 -3.71
N GLY A 99 -3.71 16.06 -4.95
CA GLY A 99 -3.63 17.48 -5.29
C GLY A 99 -4.98 18.19 -5.18
N LEU A 100 -6.05 17.59 -5.70
CA LEU A 100 -7.39 18.19 -5.72
C LEU A 100 -8.08 18.18 -4.35
N THR A 101 -8.00 17.04 -3.65
CA THR A 101 -8.76 16.85 -2.40
C THR A 101 -7.96 17.23 -1.16
N GLN A 102 -6.63 17.33 -1.29
CA GLN A 102 -5.69 17.48 -0.18
C GLN A 102 -5.79 16.34 0.86
N TYR A 103 -6.49 15.22 0.57
CA TYR A 103 -6.60 14.06 1.45
C TYR A 103 -5.81 12.88 0.87
N VAL A 104 -4.68 12.55 1.50
CA VAL A 104 -3.83 11.43 1.08
C VAL A 104 -4.56 10.08 1.20
N SER A 105 -5.43 9.93 2.19
CA SER A 105 -6.22 8.71 2.40
C SER A 105 -7.23 8.47 1.28
N LEU A 106 -7.96 9.51 0.88
CA LEU A 106 -8.90 9.44 -0.23
C LEU A 106 -8.18 9.15 -1.55
N ALA A 107 -7.09 9.88 -1.80
CA ALA A 107 -6.25 9.66 -2.97
C ALA A 107 -5.69 8.22 -3.04
N SER A 108 -5.27 7.67 -1.90
CA SER A 108 -4.74 6.30 -1.82
C SER A 108 -5.79 5.26 -2.19
N ILE A 109 -7.01 5.41 -1.65
CA ILE A 109 -8.12 4.51 -1.97
C ILE A 109 -8.49 4.62 -3.45
N ALA A 110 -8.61 5.85 -3.96
CA ALA A 110 -8.92 6.09 -5.37
C ALA A 110 -7.85 5.49 -6.29
N GLY A 111 -6.57 5.63 -5.95
CA GLY A 111 -5.47 5.10 -6.74
C GLY A 111 -5.47 3.57 -6.82
N VAL A 112 -5.70 2.87 -5.71
CA VAL A 112 -5.73 1.39 -5.72
C VAL A 112 -6.98 0.84 -6.41
N VAL A 113 -8.13 1.48 -6.21
CA VAL A 113 -9.37 1.15 -6.93
C VAL A 113 -9.22 1.43 -8.42
N GLY A 114 -8.59 2.54 -8.79
CA GLY A 114 -8.28 2.90 -10.17
C GLY A 114 -7.35 1.90 -10.86
N ALA A 115 -6.32 1.44 -10.14
CA ALA A 115 -5.43 0.38 -10.61
C ALA A 115 -6.17 -0.93 -10.88
N TYR A 116 -7.11 -1.33 -10.02
CA TYR A 116 -7.96 -2.49 -10.26
C TYR A 116 -8.91 -2.25 -11.46
N ALA A 117 -9.56 -1.08 -11.50
CA ALA A 117 -10.53 -0.73 -12.53
C ALA A 117 -9.95 -0.73 -13.94
N ILE A 118 -8.71 -0.26 -14.13
CA ILE A 118 -8.03 -0.33 -15.43
C ILE A 118 -7.55 -1.74 -15.77
N LEU A 119 -7.24 -2.56 -14.77
CA LEU A 119 -6.73 -3.90 -15.01
C LEU A 119 -7.83 -4.88 -15.45
N VAL A 120 -9.09 -4.64 -15.08
CA VAL A 120 -10.24 -5.41 -15.56
C VAL A 120 -10.33 -5.42 -17.11
N PRO A 121 -10.45 -4.28 -17.82
CA PRO A 121 -10.50 -4.28 -19.28
C PRO A 121 -9.18 -4.73 -19.91
N LEU A 122 -8.02 -4.46 -19.30
CA LEU A 122 -6.74 -4.99 -19.79
C LEU A 122 -6.70 -6.52 -19.75
N THR A 123 -7.28 -7.13 -18.72
CA THR A 123 -7.40 -8.59 -18.60
C THR A 123 -8.36 -9.14 -19.67
N ILE A 124 -9.54 -8.53 -19.82
CA ILE A 124 -10.58 -9.04 -20.72
C ILE A 124 -10.23 -8.81 -22.20
N MET A 125 -9.72 -7.62 -22.55
CA MET A 125 -9.52 -7.20 -23.94
C MET A 125 -8.10 -7.44 -24.46
N HIS A 126 -7.10 -7.39 -23.58
CA HIS A 126 -5.69 -7.51 -23.96
C HIS A 126 -5.02 -8.78 -23.40
N GLY A 127 -5.78 -9.65 -22.72
CA GLY A 127 -5.28 -10.95 -22.25
C GLY A 127 -4.24 -10.86 -21.14
N PHE A 128 -4.27 -9.81 -20.31
CA PHE A 128 -3.40 -9.73 -19.13
C PHE A 128 -3.66 -10.92 -18.18
N PRO A 129 -2.64 -11.43 -17.47
CA PRO A 129 -2.80 -12.57 -16.56
C PRO A 129 -3.81 -12.31 -15.43
N LEU A 130 -4.65 -13.30 -15.12
CA LEU A 130 -5.65 -13.23 -14.04
C LEU A 130 -5.00 -13.03 -12.66
N GLU A 131 -3.75 -13.48 -12.50
CA GLU A 131 -2.97 -13.31 -11.28
C GLU A 131 -2.75 -11.84 -10.94
N TYR A 132 -2.61 -10.96 -11.94
CA TYR A 132 -2.46 -9.52 -11.70
C TYR A 132 -3.79 -8.91 -11.25
N LEU A 133 -4.91 -9.38 -11.81
CA LEU A 133 -6.24 -8.99 -11.37
C LEU A 133 -6.49 -9.44 -9.93
N PHE A 134 -6.07 -10.65 -9.58
CA PHE A 134 -6.12 -11.15 -8.21
C PHE A 134 -5.26 -10.29 -7.26
N TYR A 135 -4.03 -9.96 -7.66
CA TYR A 135 -3.15 -9.06 -6.89
C TYR A 135 -3.82 -7.72 -6.59
N THR A 136 -4.34 -7.06 -7.62
CA THR A 136 -4.96 -5.73 -7.48
C THR A 136 -6.26 -5.80 -6.68
N LEU A 137 -7.08 -6.84 -6.83
CA LEU A 137 -8.28 -7.04 -6.04
C LEU A 137 -7.96 -7.20 -4.55
N VAL A 138 -7.13 -8.20 -4.22
CA VAL A 138 -6.78 -8.52 -2.83
C VAL A 138 -6.00 -7.37 -2.19
N GLY A 139 -5.02 -6.81 -2.89
CA GLY A 139 -4.25 -5.66 -2.42
C GLY A 139 -5.13 -4.44 -2.15
N SER A 140 -6.09 -4.14 -3.03
CA SER A 140 -7.04 -3.03 -2.83
C SER A 140 -7.90 -3.25 -1.59
N VAL A 141 -8.44 -4.46 -1.40
CA VAL A 141 -9.24 -4.79 -0.22
C VAL A 141 -8.43 -4.61 1.07
N ILE A 142 -7.21 -5.14 1.12
CA ILE A 142 -6.30 -4.98 2.26
C ILE A 142 -6.08 -3.49 2.57
N ILE A 143 -5.77 -2.69 1.55
CA ILE A 143 -5.48 -1.27 1.73
C ILE A 143 -6.71 -0.50 2.20
N ILE A 144 -7.90 -0.80 1.65
CA ILE A 144 -9.17 -0.18 2.08
C ILE A 144 -9.44 -0.50 3.56
N VAL A 145 -9.27 -1.76 3.97
CA VAL A 145 -9.42 -2.17 5.38
C VAL A 145 -8.44 -1.45 6.30
N MET A 146 -7.19 -1.27 5.86
CA MET A 146 -6.18 -0.49 6.60
C MET A 146 -6.49 1.01 6.64
N HIS A 147 -7.38 1.50 5.77
CA HIS A 147 -7.84 2.88 5.75
C HIS A 147 -9.15 3.12 6.52
N ARG A 148 -9.77 2.10 7.14
CA ARG A 148 -11.07 2.23 7.84
C ARG A 148 -11.16 3.42 8.79
N ASP A 149 -10.09 3.69 9.55
CA ASP A 149 -10.07 4.79 10.53
C ASP A 149 -10.06 6.15 9.83
N ASN A 150 -9.38 6.27 8.68
CA ASN A 150 -9.37 7.51 7.91
C ASN A 150 -10.65 7.68 7.12
N ILE A 151 -11.26 6.61 6.64
CA ILE A 151 -12.61 6.66 6.06
C ILE A 151 -13.59 7.20 7.12
N SER A 152 -13.53 6.69 8.35
CA SER A 152 -14.37 7.19 9.45
C SER A 152 -14.13 8.68 9.73
N ARG A 153 -12.87 9.15 9.70
CA ARG A 153 -12.53 10.57 9.87
C ARG A 153 -12.98 11.42 8.69
N LEU A 154 -12.87 10.92 7.46
CA LEU A 154 -13.26 11.60 6.23
C LEU A 154 -14.77 11.86 6.24
N VAL A 155 -15.57 10.84 6.54
CA VAL A 155 -17.04 10.95 6.68
C VAL A 155 -17.43 11.94 7.78
N LYS A 156 -16.64 12.02 8.86
CA LYS A 156 -16.86 12.97 9.97
C LYS A 156 -16.30 14.38 9.70
N GLY A 157 -15.65 14.62 8.56
CA GLY A 157 -14.96 15.88 8.26
C GLY A 157 -13.76 16.18 9.17
N LYS A 158 -13.19 15.16 9.82
CA LYS A 158 -12.05 15.25 10.77
C LYS A 158 -10.74 14.70 10.21
N GLU A 159 -10.72 14.35 8.93
CA GLU A 159 -9.51 13.84 8.28
C GLU A 159 -8.54 15.00 8.04
N ARG A 160 -7.26 14.73 8.26
CA ARG A 160 -6.20 15.75 8.15
C ARG A 160 -5.87 16.03 6.69
N ARG A 161 -5.77 17.31 6.35
CA ARG A 161 -5.33 17.73 5.03
C ARG A 161 -3.80 17.67 4.90
N LEU A 162 -3.34 17.48 3.67
CA LEU A 162 -1.94 17.45 3.32
C LEU A 162 -1.31 18.81 3.67
N GLY A 163 -0.37 18.80 4.61
CA GLY A 163 0.34 20.01 5.06
C GLY A 163 -0.09 20.56 6.43
N GLU A 164 -1.19 20.07 7.01
CA GLU A 164 -1.59 20.47 8.37
C GLU A 164 -0.59 19.93 9.41
N LYS A 165 0.11 20.85 10.10
CA LYS A 165 0.96 20.52 11.25
C LYS A 165 0.08 19.86 12.32
N GLY A 166 0.55 18.74 12.86
CA GLY A 166 -0.16 18.08 13.96
C GLY A 166 -0.13 19.00 15.16
N GLU A 167 -1.30 19.31 15.70
CA GLU A 167 -1.42 19.93 17.02
C GLU A 167 -0.59 19.06 17.98
N LYS A 168 0.41 19.69 18.62
CA LYS A 168 1.20 19.02 19.64
C LYS A 168 0.20 18.52 20.68
N ARG A 169 0.23 17.23 21.01
CA ARG A 169 -0.43 16.78 22.24
C ARG A 169 0.27 17.53 23.36
N ASP A 170 -0.38 18.55 23.90
CA ASP A 170 0.02 19.13 25.16
C ASP A 170 -0.05 18.01 26.20
N SER A 171 1.13 17.60 26.66
CA SER A 171 1.25 16.75 27.83
C SER A 171 0.52 17.46 28.96
N PRO A 172 -0.42 16.82 29.68
CA PRO A 172 -1.07 17.47 30.80
C PRO A 172 0.00 17.92 31.79
N ALA A 173 -0.06 19.21 32.13
CA ALA A 173 0.84 19.84 33.07
C ALA A 173 0.94 18.98 34.33
N SER A 174 2.18 18.71 34.75
CA SER A 174 2.50 18.10 36.03
C SER A 174 1.72 18.81 37.14
N SER A 175 0.88 18.07 37.85
CA SER A 175 0.21 18.51 39.08
C SER A 175 1.26 19.06 40.07
N PRO A 176 1.04 20.22 40.71
CA PRO A 176 1.88 20.62 41.82
C PRO A 176 1.75 19.57 42.93
N THR A 177 2.89 19.15 43.45
CA THR A 177 3.01 18.35 44.66
C THR A 177 2.34 19.07 45.83
N GLU A 178 1.15 18.63 46.23
CA GLU A 178 0.70 18.78 47.60
C GLU A 178 1.47 17.77 48.45
N GLY A 179 2.40 18.27 49.26
CA GLY A 179 3.14 17.49 50.23
C GLY A 179 3.50 18.37 51.41
N ALA A 180 2.87 18.07 52.54
CA ALA A 180 3.32 18.19 53.94
C ALA A 180 4.03 19.50 54.36
N GLY A 181 3.62 20.19 55.41
CA GLY A 181 3.29 19.67 56.75
C GLY A 181 4.12 20.46 57.74
#